data_AF-A0A8B5XDN2-F1
#
_entry.id   AF-A0A8B5XDN2-F1
#
_cell.length_a   1.000
_cell.length_b   1.000
_cell.length_c   1.000
_cell.angle_alpha   90.00
_cell.angle_beta   90.00
_cell.angle_gamma   90.00
#
_symmetry.space_group_name_H-M   'P 1'
#
loop_
_entity.id
_entity.type
_entity.pdbx_description
1 polymer ?
#
loop_
_entity_poly.entity_id
_entity_poly.type
_entity_poly.pdbx_seq_one_letter_code
_entity_poly.pdbx_strand_id
1 'polypeptide(L)'
;MLVGALVSFSSGPGQSFVFSIFLDSIIEDTGLSRTNVSMLYAVGTGVSALMVMTVSRIADRTGPRATLIGVTIVFGAVCFGMAFAVGTISFFIAFAALRAFGQGSLPINSTLLVASWFVERRGRAMAVVGLGFAASNAVL
;
A
#
# COMPACT_ATOMS: atom_id res chain seq x y z
N MET A 1 7.47 5.86 -16.69
CA MET A 1 6.75 4.60 -16.94
C MET A 1 7.31 3.46 -16.09
N LEU A 2 8.54 2.99 -16.32
CA LEU A 2 9.13 1.87 -15.56
C LEU A 2 9.23 2.12 -14.05
N VAL A 3 9.65 3.31 -13.63
CA VAL A 3 9.67 3.69 -12.20
C VAL A 3 8.29 3.57 -11.56
N GLY A 4 7.23 3.96 -12.27
CA GLY A 4 5.87 3.84 -11.75
C GLY A 4 5.41 2.38 -11.66
N ALA A 5 5.81 1.54 -12.61
CA ALA A 5 5.55 0.10 -12.57
C ALA A 5 6.29 -0.58 -11.41
N LEU A 6 7.55 -0.20 -11.16
CA LEU A 6 8.34 -0.68 -10.02
C LEU A 6 7.68 -0.29 -8.69
N VAL A 7 7.22 0.96 -8.57
CA VAL A 7 6.50 1.41 -7.38
C VAL A 7 5.20 0.63 -7.18
N SER A 8 4.42 0.41 -8.25
CA SER A 8 3.20 -0.40 -8.18
C SER A 8 3.51 -1.84 -7.78
N PHE A 9 4.61 -2.41 -8.28
CA PHE A 9 5.08 -3.73 -7.87
C PHE A 9 5.45 -3.76 -6.38
N SER A 10 6.25 -2.79 -5.93
CA SER A 10 6.70 -2.68 -4.53
C SER A 10 5.56 -2.44 -3.55
N SER A 11 4.37 -2.00 -4.00
CA SER A 11 3.19 -1.85 -3.14
C SER A 11 2.60 -3.18 -2.65
N GLY A 12 3.01 -4.30 -3.25
CA GLY A 12 2.51 -5.65 -3.01
C GLY A 12 2.28 -6.03 -1.54
N PRO A 13 3.25 -5.82 -0.61
CA PRO A 13 3.06 -6.18 0.79
C PRO A 13 1.86 -5.52 1.47
N GLY A 14 1.42 -4.34 1.00
CA GLY A 14 0.22 -3.67 1.50
C GLY A 14 -1.08 -4.10 0.83
N GLN A 15 -1.02 -4.94 -0.20
CA GLN A 15 -2.18 -5.38 -0.98
C GLN A 15 -2.97 -6.49 -0.29
N SER A 16 -4.20 -6.72 -0.75
CA SER A 16 -5.08 -7.73 -0.16
C SER A 16 -4.62 -9.15 -0.45
N PHE A 17 -4.06 -9.39 -1.64
CA PHE A 17 -3.64 -10.73 -2.04
C PHE A 17 -2.52 -11.26 -1.14
N VAL A 18 -1.48 -10.45 -0.87
CA VAL A 18 -0.41 -10.83 0.07
C VAL A 18 -0.98 -11.05 1.47
N PHE A 19 -1.85 -10.17 1.95
CA PHE A 19 -2.46 -10.34 3.28
C PHE A 19 -3.25 -11.66 3.40
N SER A 20 -4.02 -12.04 2.38
CA SER A 20 -4.81 -13.28 2.37
C SER A 20 -3.95 -14.53 2.53
N ILE A 21 -2.70 -14.52 2.05
CA ILE A 21 -1.76 -15.64 2.21
C ILE A 21 -1.38 -15.83 3.68
N PHE A 22 -1.19 -14.75 4.42
CA PHE A 22 -0.79 -14.78 5.84
C PHE A 22 -1.96 -14.85 6.82
N LEU A 23 -3.20 -14.80 6.34
CA LEU A 23 -4.39 -14.69 7.18
C LEU A 23 -4.48 -15.80 8.23
N ASP A 24 -4.19 -17.04 7.83
CA ASP A 24 -4.29 -18.19 8.73
C ASP A 24 -3.17 -18.17 9.78
N SER A 25 -1.94 -17.83 9.40
CA SER A 25 -0.83 -17.62 10.35
C SER A 25 -1.11 -16.48 11.34
N ILE A 26 -1.74 -15.39 10.89
CA ILE A 26 -2.16 -14.29 11.77
C ILE A 26 -3.20 -14.76 12.79
N ILE A 27 -4.15 -15.61 12.37
CA ILE A 27 -5.17 -16.17 13.25
C ILE A 27 -4.51 -17.07 14.31
N GLU A 28 -3.56 -17.91 13.91
CA GLU A 28 -2.82 -18.79 14.82
C GLU A 28 -1.97 -17.99 15.83
N ASP A 29 -1.25 -16.96 15.38
CA ASP A 29 -0.37 -16.14 16.23
C ASP A 29 -1.15 -15.21 17.17
N THR A 30 -2.27 -14.65 16.72
CA THR A 30 -3.06 -13.70 17.53
C THR A 30 -4.14 -14.39 18.37
N GLY A 31 -4.48 -15.65 18.06
CA GLY A 31 -5.59 -16.38 18.66
C GLY A 31 -6.96 -15.80 18.37
N LEU A 32 -7.06 -14.85 17.43
CA LEU A 32 -8.31 -14.18 17.07
C LEU A 32 -9.16 -15.07 16.17
N SER A 33 -10.49 -15.02 16.34
CA SER A 33 -11.39 -15.64 15.37
C SER A 33 -11.27 -14.97 14.00
N ARG A 34 -11.53 -15.73 12.93
CA ARG A 34 -11.56 -15.20 11.55
C ARG A 34 -12.46 -13.96 11.42
N THR A 35 -13.61 -13.95 12.10
CA THR A 35 -14.54 -12.81 12.14
C THR A 35 -13.90 -11.56 12.74
N ASN A 36 -13.16 -11.70 13.85
CA ASN A 36 -12.48 -10.58 14.48
C ASN A 36 -11.37 -10.02 13.58
N VAL A 37 -10.60 -10.89 12.91
CA VAL A 37 -9.60 -10.47 11.94
C VAL A 37 -10.23 -9.75 10.75
N SER A 38 -11.37 -10.23 10.24
CA SER A 38 -12.12 -9.54 9.18
C SER A 38 -12.65 -8.17 9.64
N MET A 39 -13.10 -8.05 10.89
CA MET A 39 -13.54 -6.76 11.45
C MET A 39 -12.36 -5.79 11.58
N LEU A 40 -11.21 -6.24 12.10
CA LEU A 40 -9.98 -5.47 12.14
C LEU A 40 -9.53 -5.05 10.74
N TYR A 41 -9.63 -5.95 9.77
CA TYR A 41 -9.32 -5.65 8.38
C TYR A 41 -10.22 -4.53 7.84
N ALA A 42 -11.53 -4.61 8.07
CA ALA A 42 -12.50 -3.62 7.61
C ALA A 42 -12.25 -2.25 8.25
N VAL A 43 -12.10 -2.21 9.58
CA VAL A 43 -11.81 -0.97 10.31
C VAL A 43 -10.44 -0.40 9.88
N GLY A 44 -9.42 -1.25 9.76
CA GLY A 44 -8.08 -0.86 9.32
C GLY A 44 -8.09 -0.28 7.92
N THR A 45 -8.90 -0.85 7.01
CA THR A 45 -9.10 -0.31 5.66
C THR A 45 -9.79 1.05 5.69
N GLY A 46 -10.80 1.23 6.56
CA GLY A 46 -11.45 2.54 6.76
C GLY A 46 -10.48 3.61 7.27
N VAL A 47 -9.67 3.27 8.28
CA VAL A 47 -8.61 4.15 8.80
C VAL A 47 -7.58 4.47 7.72
N SER A 48 -7.20 3.46 6.93
CA SER A 48 -6.26 3.62 5.82
C SER A 48 -6.77 4.61 4.78
N ALA A 49 -8.07 4.56 4.44
CA ALA A 49 -8.67 5.50 3.49
C ALA A 49 -8.52 6.96 3.97
N LEU A 50 -8.76 7.23 5.25
CA LEU A 50 -8.58 8.56 5.84
C LEU A 50 -7.10 9.03 5.78
N MET A 51 -6.17 8.13 6.06
CA MET A 51 -4.74 8.41 5.94
C MET A 51 -4.35 8.72 4.49
N VAL A 52 -4.82 7.92 3.54
CA VAL A 52 -4.56 8.09 2.10
C VAL A 52 -5.09 9.43 1.61
N MET A 53 -6.29 9.83 2.04
CA MET A 53 -6.85 11.15 1.72
C MET A 53 -5.93 12.28 2.20
N THR A 54 -5.39 12.14 3.42
CA THR A 54 -4.48 13.13 4.00
C THR A 54 -3.15 13.19 3.23
N VAL A 55 -2.55 12.03 2.94
CA VAL A 55 -1.29 11.92 2.18
C VAL A 55 -1.45 12.47 0.77
N SER A 56 -2.57 12.17 0.10
CA SER A 56 -2.87 12.66 -1.25
C SER A 56 -3.02 14.19 -1.26
N ARG A 57 -3.67 14.77 -0.25
CA ARG A 57 -3.79 16.24 -0.11
C ARG A 57 -2.45 16.92 0.14
N ILE A 58 -1.54 16.25 0.84
CA ILE A 58 -0.15 16.71 0.99
C ILE A 58 0.56 16.64 -0.37
N ALA A 59 0.35 15.57 -1.14
CA ALA A 59 0.90 15.41 -2.49
C ALA A 59 0.57 16.55 -3.43
N ASP A 60 -0.66 17.06 -3.37
CA ASP A 60 -1.09 18.20 -4.19
C ASP A 60 -0.31 19.49 -3.85
N ARG A 61 0.22 19.62 -2.63
CA ARG A 61 0.97 20.81 -2.17
C ARG A 61 2.48 20.68 -2.34
N THR A 62 3.04 19.52 -2.03
CA THR A 62 4.50 19.28 -2.07
C THR A 62 4.98 18.74 -3.41
N GLY A 63 4.05 18.38 -4.30
CA GLY A 63 4.31 17.79 -5.59
C GLY A 63 4.50 16.26 -5.53
N PRO A 64 4.16 15.55 -6.62
CA PRO A 64 4.07 14.09 -6.63
C PRO A 64 5.41 13.38 -6.38
N ARG A 65 6.53 13.99 -6.77
CA ARG A 65 7.86 13.38 -6.62
C ARG A 65 8.32 13.33 -5.15
N ALA A 66 8.20 14.45 -4.44
CA ALA A 66 8.61 14.54 -3.04
C ALA A 66 7.76 13.62 -2.15
N THR A 67 6.45 13.61 -2.40
CA THR A 67 5.52 12.76 -1.65
C THR A 67 5.75 11.29 -1.91
N LEU A 68 6.01 10.90 -3.16
CA LEU A 68 6.29 9.51 -3.48
C LEU A 68 7.53 8.99 -2.73
N ILE A 69 8.60 9.80 -2.65
CA ILE A 69 9.81 9.44 -1.89
C ILE A 69 9.47 9.28 -0.41
N GLY A 70 8.78 10.26 0.19
CA GLY A 70 8.39 10.21 1.60
C GLY A 70 7.52 8.98 1.93
N VAL A 71 6.50 8.72 1.12
CA VAL A 71 5.62 7.56 1.27
C VAL A 71 6.40 6.25 1.14
N THR A 72 7.35 6.17 0.21
CA THR A 72 8.18 4.95 0.04
C THR A 72 9.03 4.68 1.28
N ILE A 73 9.65 5.71 1.86
CA ILE A 73 10.45 5.58 3.10
C ILE A 73 9.57 5.14 4.26
N VAL A 74 8.41 5.78 4.45
CA VAL A 74 7.46 5.42 5.51
C VAL A 74 6.95 4.00 5.31
N PHE A 75 6.62 3.60 4.08
CA PHE A 75 6.18 2.25 3.78
C PHE A 75 7.26 1.21 4.12
N GLY A 76 8.52 1.47 3.77
CA GLY A 76 9.65 0.61 4.17
C GLY A 76 9.78 0.47 5.68
N ALA A 77 9.63 1.57 6.43
CA ALA A 77 9.64 1.55 7.90
C ALA A 77 8.45 0.78 8.48
N VAL A 78 7.27 0.89 7.88
CA VAL A 78 6.07 0.14 8.29
C VAL A 78 6.22 -1.35 8.00
N CYS A 79 6.77 -1.73 6.84
CA CYS A 79 7.11 -3.13 6.54
C CYS A 79 8.07 -3.71 7.58
N PHE A 80 9.10 -2.95 7.95
CA PHE A 80 10.03 -3.36 9.01
C PHE A 80 9.34 -3.44 10.38
N GLY A 81 8.51 -2.46 10.72
CA GLY A 81 7.75 -2.44 11.97
C GLY A 81 6.76 -3.59 12.11
N MET A 82 6.19 -4.07 11.00
CA MET A 82 5.32 -5.24 10.95
C MET A 82 6.01 -6.49 11.49
N ALA A 83 7.32 -6.64 11.27
CA ALA A 83 8.10 -7.78 11.79
C ALA A 83 8.23 -7.77 13.32
N PHE A 84 8.01 -6.64 13.98
CA PHE A 84 8.05 -6.50 15.45
C PHE A 84 6.64 -6.35 16.06
N ALA A 85 5.58 -6.46 15.26
CA ALA A 85 4.22 -6.27 15.74
C ALA A 85 3.78 -7.48 16.57
N VAL A 86 3.85 -7.34 17.90
CA VAL A 86 3.42 -8.36 18.87
C VAL A 86 2.06 -7.98 19.47
N GLY A 87 1.08 -8.86 19.32
CA GLY A 87 -0.27 -8.70 19.85
C GLY A 87 -1.22 -7.93 18.93
N THR A 88 -2.52 -7.98 19.26
CA THR A 88 -3.61 -7.53 18.39
C THR A 88 -3.56 -6.05 18.00
N ILE A 89 -3.25 -5.16 18.95
CA ILE A 89 -3.31 -3.71 18.73
C ILE A 89 -2.13 -3.24 17.85
N SER A 90 -0.91 -3.70 18.14
CA SER A 90 0.28 -3.34 17.38
C SER A 90 0.17 -3.88 15.94
N PHE A 91 -0.31 -5.11 15.78
CA PHE A 91 -0.62 -5.71 14.49
C PHE A 91 -1.65 -4.87 13.72
N PHE A 92 -2.75 -4.47 14.37
CA PHE A 92 -3.77 -3.64 13.73
C PHE A 92 -3.21 -2.30 13.24
N ILE A 93 -2.40 -1.61 14.05
CA ILE A 93 -1.79 -0.33 13.67
C ILE A 93 -0.82 -0.53 12.51
N ALA A 94 0.06 -1.53 12.60
CA ALA A 94 1.02 -1.84 11.55
C ALA A 94 0.31 -2.23 10.24
N PHE A 95 -0.72 -3.06 10.33
CA PHE A 95 -1.54 -3.47 9.20
C PHE A 95 -2.26 -2.29 8.54
N ALA A 96 -2.93 -1.43 9.31
CA ALA A 96 -3.60 -0.25 8.79
C ALA A 96 -2.60 0.70 8.12
N ALA A 97 -1.42 0.91 8.71
CA ALA A 97 -0.37 1.70 8.09
C ALA A 97 0.13 1.04 6.77
N LEU A 98 0.33 -0.28 6.78
CA LEU A 98 0.82 -1.04 5.63
C LEU A 98 -0.16 -0.92 4.45
N ARG A 99 -1.46 -0.99 4.73
CA ARG A 99 -2.52 -0.74 3.75
C ARG A 99 -2.54 0.71 3.28
N ALA A 100 -2.48 1.67 4.18
CA ALA A 100 -2.55 3.09 3.85
C ALA A 100 -1.41 3.53 2.92
N PHE A 101 -0.18 3.11 3.21
CA PHE A 101 0.98 3.50 2.43
C PHE A 101 1.20 2.57 1.22
N GLY A 102 1.02 1.26 1.40
CA GLY A 102 1.17 0.26 0.34
C GLY A 102 0.02 0.29 -0.65
N GLN A 103 -1.18 -0.14 -0.26
CA GLN A 103 -2.31 -0.23 -1.19
C GLN A 103 -2.79 1.14 -1.69
N GLY A 104 -2.86 2.14 -0.81
CA GLY A 104 -3.41 3.44 -1.15
C GLY A 104 -2.38 4.40 -1.73
N SER A 105 -1.46 4.86 -0.89
CA SER A 105 -0.65 6.04 -1.18
C SER A 105 0.37 5.81 -2.30
N LEU A 106 1.11 4.69 -2.28
CA LEU A 106 2.14 4.41 -3.30
C LEU A 106 1.56 4.37 -4.73
N PRO A 107 0.50 3.59 -5.01
CA PRO A 107 -0.06 3.57 -6.34
C PRO A 107 -0.68 4.88 -6.81
N ILE A 108 -1.39 5.59 -5.93
CA ILE A 108 -2.01 6.88 -6.28
C ILE A 108 -0.93 7.88 -6.67
N ASN A 109 0.13 8.00 -5.86
CA ASN A 109 1.23 8.92 -6.13
C ASN A 109 2.06 8.50 -7.35
N SER A 110 2.28 7.19 -7.55
CA SER A 110 2.92 6.65 -8.76
C SER A 110 2.14 7.04 -10.03
N THR A 111 0.83 6.85 -9.98
CA THR A 111 -0.09 7.16 -11.06
C THR A 111 -0.11 8.65 -11.37
N LEU A 112 -0.20 9.50 -10.33
CA LEU A 112 -0.15 10.95 -10.45
C LEU A 112 1.16 11.45 -11.07
N LEU A 113 2.29 10.91 -10.60
CA LEU A 113 3.61 11.23 -11.16
C LEU A 113 3.70 10.82 -12.64
N VAL A 114 3.30 9.60 -13.00
CA VAL A 114 3.38 9.17 -14.40
C VAL A 114 2.44 9.99 -15.29
N ALA A 115 1.24 10.31 -14.82
CA ALA A 115 0.30 11.13 -15.56
C ALA A 115 0.81 12.57 -15.78
N SER A 116 1.52 13.16 -14.82
CA SER A 116 2.05 14.51 -14.94
C SER A 116 3.20 14.62 -15.95
N TRP A 117 3.97 13.54 -16.15
CA TRP A 117 5.11 13.51 -17.08
C TRP A 117 4.75 13.03 -18.49
N PHE A 118 3.70 12.24 -18.66
CA PHE A 118 3.32 11.64 -19.95
C PHE A 118 1.91 12.06 -20.39
N VAL A 119 1.78 13.30 -20.88
CA VAL A 119 0.48 13.86 -21.30
C VAL A 119 -0.03 13.20 -22.60
N GLU A 120 0.79 13.20 -23.65
CA GLU A 120 0.40 12.73 -25.00
C GLU A 120 0.24 11.20 -25.06
N ARG A 121 1.05 10.46 -24.30
CA ARG A 121 1.06 8.98 -24.26
C ARG A 121 0.55 8.41 -22.94
N ARG A 122 -0.36 9.13 -22.27
CA ARG A 122 -0.90 8.76 -20.94
C ARG A 122 -1.39 7.31 -20.87
N GLY A 123 -2.17 6.85 -21.86
CA GLY A 123 -2.75 5.50 -21.84
C GLY A 123 -1.69 4.39 -21.84
N ARG A 124 -0.66 4.52 -22.69
CA ARG A 124 0.47 3.58 -22.72
C ARG A 124 1.29 3.62 -21.42
N ALA A 125 1.51 4.83 -20.89
CA ALA A 125 2.24 5.02 -19.65
C ALA A 125 1.56 4.32 -18.47
N MET A 126 0.24 4.46 -18.39
CA MET A 126 -0.59 3.87 -17.33
C MET A 126 -0.72 2.35 -17.49
N ALA A 127 -0.79 1.84 -18.73
CA ALA A 127 -0.75 0.41 -18.98
C ALA A 127 0.54 -0.24 -18.43
N VAL A 128 1.70 0.40 -18.66
CA VAL A 128 2.98 -0.08 -18.11
C VAL A 128 2.99 -0.05 -16.58
N VAL A 129 2.43 0.99 -15.95
CA VAL A 129 2.27 1.05 -14.49
C VAL A 129 1.36 -0.10 -13.99
N GLY A 130 0.26 -0.36 -14.69
CA GLY A 130 -0.66 -1.46 -14.40
C GLY A 130 0.00 -2.85 -14.43
N LEU A 131 0.95 -3.07 -15.34
CA LEU A 131 1.73 -4.31 -15.37
C LEU A 131 2.51 -4.55 -14.07
N GLY A 132 2.89 -3.50 -13.34
CA GLY A 132 3.54 -3.63 -12.03
C GLY A 132 2.65 -4.33 -11.00
N PHE A 133 1.35 -4.03 -11.00
CA PHE A 133 0.39 -4.72 -10.13
C PHE A 133 0.18 -6.17 -10.53
N ALA A 134 0.04 -6.43 -11.83
CA ALA A 134 -0.12 -7.79 -12.34
C ALA A 134 1.10 -8.67 -11.99
N ALA A 135 2.31 -8.13 -12.17
CA ALA A 135 3.54 -8.79 -11.76
C ALA A 135 3.60 -9.01 -10.24
N SER A 136 3.18 -8.04 -9.44
CA SER A 136 3.15 -8.18 -7.98
C SER A 136 2.24 -9.33 -7.54
N ASN A 137 1.03 -9.41 -8.09
CA ASN A 137 0.07 -10.47 -7.75
C ASN A 137 0.50 -11.85 -8.25
N ALA A 138 1.34 -11.92 -9.30
CA ALA A 138 1.83 -13.18 -9.83
C ALA A 138 3.04 -13.72 -9.06
N VAL A 139 3.83 -12.86 -8.42
CA VAL A 139 5.12 -13.21 -7.80
C VAL A 139 5.04 -13.23 -6.26
N LEU A 140 4.25 -12.35 -5.65
CA LEU A 140 4.11 -12.21 -4.19
C LEU A 140 2.80 -12.82 -3.70
#